data_AF-D7KE61-F1
#
_entry.id   AF-D7KE61-F1
#
_cell.length_a   1.000
_cell.length_b   1.000
_cell.length_c   1.000
_cell.angle_alpha   90.00
_cell.angle_beta   90.00
_cell.angle_gamma   90.00
#
_symmetry.space_group_name_H-M   'P 1'
#
loop_
_entity.id
_entity.type
_entity.pdbx_description
1 polymer ?
#
loop_
_entity_poly.entity_id
_entity_poly.type
_entity_poly.pdbx_seq_one_letter_code
_entity_poly.pdbx_strand_id
1 'polypeptide(L)'
;MRNLPKIYIVFLFVFLSFGSGYGVQPFWPDTVVTMTNLIENQEKSGPPLTVHCKSKQDDLGSHVVPFKQEYHFKFQTNLWKTTLFFCTFQWDKQLKQFDIFDALRDQDVCYLCNWTIKADGACRLGKKQKCFPWK
;
A
#
# COMPACT_ATOMS: atom_id res chain seq x y z
N MET A 1 27.93 -39.32 16.84
CA MET A 1 26.84 -38.83 17.71
C MET A 1 27.22 -37.43 18.20
N ARG A 2 26.77 -36.38 17.52
CA ARG A 2 27.04 -34.98 17.90
C ARG A 2 25.79 -34.45 18.60
N ASN A 3 25.98 -34.02 19.84
CA ASN A 3 24.93 -33.51 20.72
C ASN A 3 24.24 -32.30 20.09
N LEU A 4 22.91 -32.33 19.97
CA LEU A 4 22.11 -31.15 19.68
C LEU A 4 22.30 -30.12 20.81
N PRO A 5 22.53 -28.84 20.52
CA PRO A 5 22.64 -27.83 21.56
C PRO A 5 21.27 -27.63 22.24
N LYS A 6 21.27 -27.63 23.58
CA LYS A 6 20.13 -27.41 24.50
C LYS A 6 19.39 -26.06 24.31
N ILE A 7 19.72 -25.31 23.26
CA ILE A 7 19.22 -23.97 22.93
C ILE A 7 17.79 -24.02 22.37
N TYR A 8 17.40 -25.07 21.63
CA TYR A 8 16.05 -25.18 21.08
C TYR A 8 14.96 -25.34 22.14
N ILE A 9 15.29 -25.94 23.29
CA ILE A 9 14.32 -26.20 24.37
C ILE A 9 13.95 -24.91 25.10
N VAL A 10 14.83 -23.90 25.13
CA VAL A 10 14.56 -22.62 25.81
C VAL A 10 13.60 -21.73 24.99
N PHE A 11 13.61 -21.83 23.65
CA PHE A 11 12.69 -21.06 22.80
C PHE A 11 11.25 -21.60 22.76
N LEU A 12 11.02 -22.83 23.22
CA LEU A 12 9.69 -23.46 23.25
C LEU A 12 8.84 -23.08 24.49
N PHE A 13 9.42 -22.44 25.52
CA PHE A 13 8.74 -22.21 26.80
C PHE A 13 8.24 -20.78 27.05
N VAL A 14 8.41 -19.83 26.13
CA VAL A 14 7.84 -18.47 26.28
C VAL A 14 6.41 -18.36 25.72
N PHE A 15 5.88 -19.43 25.10
CA PHE A 15 4.57 -19.42 24.44
C PHE A 15 3.37 -19.83 25.32
N LEU A 16 3.56 -20.22 26.58
CA LEU A 16 2.47 -20.76 27.41
C LEU A 16 2.11 -19.92 28.65
N SER A 17 2.71 -18.75 28.84
CA SER A 17 2.41 -17.89 30.00
C SER A 17 1.78 -16.53 29.68
N PHE A 18 1.43 -16.24 28.42
CA PHE A 18 0.64 -15.05 28.07
C PHE A 18 -0.70 -15.45 27.48
N GLY A 19 -1.58 -15.93 28.36
CA GLY A 19 -3.01 -15.92 28.08
C GLY A 19 -3.50 -14.48 28.00
N SER A 20 -4.36 -14.23 27.02
CA SER A 20 -5.10 -12.98 26.75
C SER A 20 -4.35 -11.91 25.92
N GLY A 21 -4.63 -11.90 24.62
CA GLY A 21 -4.99 -10.65 23.92
C GLY A 21 -3.90 -9.73 23.40
N TYR A 22 -2.61 -10.04 23.57
CA TYR A 22 -1.54 -9.25 22.97
C TYR A 22 -0.70 -10.13 22.04
N GLY A 23 -1.20 -10.33 20.82
CA GLY A 23 -0.34 -10.78 19.73
C GLY A 23 0.82 -9.79 19.63
N VAL A 24 2.05 -10.29 19.68
CA VAL A 24 3.25 -9.53 19.33
C VAL A 24 2.99 -8.88 17.97
N GLN A 25 2.65 -7.59 17.95
CA GLN A 25 2.55 -6.85 16.70
C GLN A 25 3.92 -6.98 16.04
N PRO A 26 3.99 -7.54 14.83
CA PRO A 26 5.28 -7.74 14.20
C PRO A 26 5.89 -6.34 14.03
N PHE A 27 7.13 -6.18 14.51
CA PHE A 27 7.89 -4.92 14.58
C PHE A 27 8.20 -4.39 13.17
N TRP A 28 7.16 -3.98 12.43
CA TRP A 28 7.26 -3.38 11.12
C TRP A 28 6.52 -2.06 11.18
N PRO A 29 7.15 -0.96 10.75
CA PRO A 29 6.47 0.32 10.68
C PRO A 29 5.31 0.21 9.71
N ASP A 30 4.24 0.93 10.03
CA ASP A 30 3.09 0.99 9.16
C ASP A 30 3.44 1.68 7.84
N THR A 31 2.85 1.19 6.76
CA THR A 31 2.90 1.82 5.45
C THR A 31 1.61 2.57 5.19
N VAL A 32 1.72 3.80 4.71
CA VAL A 32 0.61 4.66 4.31
C VAL A 32 0.73 4.92 2.83
N VAL A 33 -0.33 4.62 2.08
CA VAL A 33 -0.43 4.98 0.67
C VAL A 33 -1.41 6.13 0.55
N THR A 34 -0.96 7.23 -0.03
CA THR A 34 -1.78 8.42 -0.28
C THR A 34 -1.85 8.67 -1.78
N MET A 35 -3.05 8.86 -2.32
CA MET A 35 -3.30 9.15 -3.73
C MET A 35 -3.99 10.50 -3.85
N THR A 36 -3.34 11.46 -4.49
CA THR A 36 -3.91 12.77 -4.79
C THR A 36 -4.45 12.79 -6.21
N ASN A 37 -5.71 13.22 -6.38
CA ASN A 37 -6.31 13.39 -7.71
C ASN A 37 -5.80 14.67 -8.38
N LEU A 38 -4.97 14.52 -9.40
CA LEU A 38 -4.45 15.59 -10.27
C LEU A 38 -4.80 15.34 -11.74
N ILE A 39 -5.94 14.71 -12.01
CA ILE A 39 -6.45 14.57 -13.38
C ILE A 39 -6.98 15.95 -13.80
N GLU A 40 -6.26 16.61 -14.68
CA GLU A 40 -6.61 17.94 -15.20
C GLU A 40 -7.30 17.84 -16.56
N ASN A 41 -8.31 18.67 -16.76
CA ASN A 41 -8.89 18.98 -18.06
C ASN A 41 -8.23 20.23 -18.67
N GLN A 42 -8.72 20.67 -19.84
CA GLN A 42 -8.17 21.84 -20.54
C GLN A 42 -8.26 23.15 -19.73
N GLU A 43 -9.17 23.23 -18.75
CA GLU A 43 -9.40 24.41 -17.91
C GLU A 43 -8.62 24.36 -16.58
N LYS A 44 -7.72 23.37 -16.38
CA LYS A 44 -7.02 23.11 -15.11
C LYS A 44 -7.97 22.85 -13.92
N SER A 45 -9.18 22.41 -14.24
CA SER A 45 -10.10 21.75 -13.31
C SER A 45 -10.00 20.24 -13.52
N GLY A 46 -10.68 19.43 -12.72
CA GLY A 46 -10.61 17.98 -12.83
C GLY A 46 -11.91 17.28 -12.41
N PRO A 47 -12.25 16.14 -13.03
CA PRO A 47 -13.38 15.33 -12.60
C PRO A 47 -13.09 14.68 -11.24
N PRO A 48 -14.13 14.28 -10.49
CA PRO A 48 -13.95 13.41 -9.34
C PRO A 48 -13.39 12.06 -9.80
N LEU A 49 -12.42 11.54 -9.05
CA LEU A 49 -11.78 10.26 -9.28
C LEU A 49 -12.37 9.23 -8.33
N THR A 50 -13.00 8.18 -8.86
CA THR A 50 -13.38 7.02 -8.04
C THR A 50 -12.21 6.06 -7.97
N VAL A 51 -11.74 5.79 -6.74
CA VAL A 51 -10.66 4.84 -6.44
C VAL A 51 -11.28 3.64 -5.76
N HIS A 52 -11.00 2.45 -6.26
CA HIS A 52 -11.33 1.21 -5.55
C HIS A 52 -10.08 0.35 -5.44
N CYS A 53 -9.66 0.06 -4.21
CA CYS A 53 -8.41 -0.61 -3.93
C CYS A 53 -8.66 -1.90 -3.16
N LYS A 54 -7.89 -2.94 -3.47
CA LYS A 54 -7.91 -4.18 -2.72
C LYS A 54 -6.56 -4.88 -2.74
N SER A 55 -6.35 -5.72 -1.74
CA SER A 55 -5.27 -6.70 -1.66
C SER A 55 -5.81 -8.10 -1.95
N LYS A 56 -5.01 -9.13 -1.71
CA LYS A 56 -5.48 -10.52 -1.77
C LYS A 56 -6.48 -10.83 -0.63
N GLN A 57 -6.38 -10.15 0.51
CA GLN A 57 -7.14 -10.44 1.72
C GLN A 57 -8.18 -9.38 2.07
N ASP A 58 -7.97 -8.15 1.63
CA ASP A 58 -8.75 -6.98 2.07
C ASP A 58 -9.30 -6.23 0.88
N ASP A 59 -10.60 -5.94 0.90
CA ASP A 59 -11.23 -5.00 -0.02
C ASP A 59 -11.47 -3.69 0.72
N LEU A 60 -10.83 -2.62 0.26
CA LEU A 60 -10.94 -1.29 0.89
C LEU A 60 -12.17 -0.52 0.41
N GLY A 61 -12.91 -1.06 -0.57
CA GLY A 61 -14.09 -0.46 -1.16
C GLY A 61 -13.76 0.70 -2.11
N SER A 62 -14.82 1.38 -2.55
CA SER A 62 -14.75 2.49 -3.49
C SER A 62 -14.86 3.83 -2.77
N HIS A 63 -14.01 4.77 -3.15
CA HIS A 63 -13.91 6.12 -2.57
C HIS A 63 -13.90 7.16 -3.68
N VAL A 64 -14.69 8.21 -3.54
CA VAL A 64 -14.72 9.34 -4.48
C VAL A 64 -13.76 10.42 -4.00
N VAL A 65 -12.80 10.78 -4.84
CA VAL A 65 -11.72 11.74 -4.55
C VAL A 65 -11.91 12.96 -5.45
N PRO A 66 -12.43 14.09 -4.93
CA PRO A 66 -12.53 15.32 -5.70
C PRO A 66 -11.17 15.80 -6.22
N PHE A 67 -11.19 16.66 -7.24
CA PHE A 67 -9.97 17.25 -7.78
C PHE A 67 -9.17 17.97 -6.69
N LYS A 68 -7.83 17.75 -6.68
CA LYS A 68 -6.89 18.24 -5.67
C LYS A 68 -7.12 17.75 -4.24
N GLN A 69 -7.97 16.74 -4.06
CA GLN A 69 -8.13 16.03 -2.79
C GLN A 69 -7.36 14.71 -2.81
N GLU A 70 -7.28 14.09 -1.65
CA GLU A 70 -6.55 12.83 -1.46
C GLU A 70 -7.44 11.75 -0.85
N TYR A 71 -7.08 10.50 -1.16
CA TYR A 71 -7.52 9.32 -0.45
C TYR A 71 -6.29 8.56 0.03
N HIS A 72 -6.32 8.08 1.26
CA HIS A 72 -5.23 7.32 1.83
C HIS A 72 -5.74 6.13 2.64
N PHE A 73 -4.90 5.12 2.75
CA PHE A 73 -5.12 3.99 3.63
C PHE A 73 -3.79 3.51 4.21
N LYS A 74 -3.89 2.78 5.32
CA LYS A 74 -2.76 2.35 6.15
C LYS A 74 -2.81 0.84 6.34
N PHE A 75 -1.66 0.20 6.25
CA PHE A 75 -1.51 -1.24 6.42
C PHE A 75 -0.11 -1.61 6.90
N GLN A 76 0.08 -2.87 7.29
CA GLN A 76 1.38 -3.43 7.62
C GLN A 76 1.84 -4.36 6.50
N THR A 77 3.08 -4.18 6.06
CA THR A 77 3.69 -5.09 5.08
C THR A 77 4.13 -6.38 5.76
N ASN A 78 4.20 -7.46 4.99
CA ASN A 78 4.77 -8.70 5.50
C ASN A 78 6.26 -8.83 5.21
N LEU A 79 6.91 -9.66 6.02
CA LEU A 79 8.34 -9.97 5.94
C LEU A 79 8.79 -10.59 4.61
N TRP A 80 7.88 -11.30 3.95
CA TRP A 80 8.17 -12.03 2.71
C TRP A 80 7.97 -11.17 1.46
N LYS A 81 7.74 -9.85 1.61
CA LYS A 81 7.55 -8.90 0.50
C LYS A 81 6.48 -9.34 -0.50
N THR A 82 5.37 -9.86 0.01
CA THR A 82 4.25 -10.33 -0.83
C THR A 82 3.03 -9.42 -0.77
N THR A 83 3.09 -8.32 -0.01
CA THR A 83 1.98 -7.37 0.09
C THR A 83 1.80 -6.62 -1.24
N LEU A 84 0.58 -6.66 -1.78
CA LEU A 84 0.18 -6.03 -3.02
C LEU A 84 -1.18 -5.36 -2.82
N PHE A 85 -1.28 -4.08 -3.19
CA PHE A 85 -2.55 -3.38 -3.35
C PHE A 85 -2.69 -2.92 -4.79
N PHE A 86 -3.75 -3.38 -5.44
CA PHE A 86 -4.09 -2.99 -6.79
C PHE A 86 -5.40 -2.20 -6.76
N CYS A 87 -5.40 -1.10 -7.51
CA CYS A 87 -6.49 -0.15 -7.51
C CYS A 87 -7.02 0.06 -8.92
N THR A 88 -8.33 0.17 -9.03
CA THR A 88 -9.02 0.74 -10.19
C THR A 88 -9.24 2.22 -9.97
N PHE A 89 -8.94 3.01 -10.99
CA PHE A 89 -9.10 4.44 -11.07
C PHE A 89 -10.11 4.74 -12.17
N GLN A 90 -11.25 5.31 -11.80
CA GLN A 90 -12.32 5.65 -12.72
C GLN A 90 -12.63 7.14 -12.66
N TRP A 91 -12.59 7.80 -13.81
CA TRP A 91 -13.02 9.19 -13.98
C TRP A 91 -13.62 9.33 -15.38
N ASP A 92 -14.67 10.13 -15.52
CA ASP A 92 -15.42 10.26 -16.78
C ASP A 92 -15.75 8.89 -17.40
N LYS A 93 -15.21 8.60 -18.59
CA LYS A 93 -15.34 7.31 -19.31
C LYS A 93 -14.06 6.47 -19.27
N GLN A 94 -13.08 6.86 -18.46
CA GLN A 94 -11.81 6.16 -18.31
C GLN A 94 -11.87 5.19 -17.14
N LEU A 95 -11.29 4.01 -17.34
CA LEU A 95 -11.07 3.02 -16.30
C LEU A 95 -9.64 2.52 -16.42
N LYS A 96 -8.81 2.80 -15.43
CA LYS A 96 -7.40 2.40 -15.38
C LYS A 96 -7.13 1.53 -14.16
N GLN A 97 -6.15 0.66 -14.27
CA GLN A 97 -5.70 -0.20 -13.19
C GLN A 97 -4.22 0.02 -12.93
N PHE A 98 -3.85 0.01 -11.66
CA PHE A 98 -2.45 0.10 -11.25
C PHE A 98 -2.24 -0.50 -9.88
N ASP A 99 -1.12 -1.22 -9.74
CA ASP A 99 -0.63 -1.71 -8.46
C ASP A 99 -0.06 -0.51 -7.70
N ILE A 100 -0.90 0.16 -6.89
CA ILE A 100 -0.53 1.37 -6.17
C ILE A 100 0.54 1.09 -5.11
N PHE A 101 0.57 -0.15 -4.60
CA PHE A 101 1.63 -0.63 -3.76
C PHE A 101 2.02 -2.05 -4.15
N ASP A 102 3.29 -2.24 -4.47
CA ASP A 102 3.93 -3.53 -4.70
C ASP A 102 5.14 -3.62 -3.76
N ALA A 103 5.11 -4.57 -2.82
CA ALA A 103 6.17 -4.75 -1.84
C ALA A 103 7.57 -4.88 -2.44
N LEU A 104 7.72 -5.54 -3.60
CA LEU A 104 9.01 -5.68 -4.27
C LEU A 104 9.53 -4.34 -4.83
N ARG A 105 8.62 -3.41 -5.15
CA ARG A 105 8.92 -2.10 -5.73
C ARG A 105 9.01 -0.98 -4.69
N ASP A 106 8.23 -1.08 -3.60
CA ASP A 106 7.90 0.05 -2.73
C ASP A 106 8.34 -0.12 -1.28
N GLN A 107 8.38 -1.34 -0.73
CA GLN A 107 8.54 -1.57 0.72
C GLN A 107 9.89 -1.06 1.27
N ASP A 108 10.97 -1.15 0.51
CA ASP A 108 12.28 -0.59 0.90
C ASP A 108 12.48 0.87 0.46
N VAL A 109 11.47 1.47 -0.18
CA VAL A 109 11.58 2.81 -0.78
C VAL A 109 10.76 3.86 -0.04
N CYS A 110 9.56 3.50 0.44
CA CYS A 110 8.69 4.41 1.16
C CYS A 110 7.89 3.70 2.25
N TYR A 111 7.78 4.36 3.41
CA TYR A 111 6.74 4.08 4.41
C TYR A 111 5.54 5.02 4.23
N LEU A 112 5.80 6.25 3.78
CA LEU A 112 4.78 7.21 3.32
C LEU A 112 4.87 7.27 1.79
N CYS A 113 4.06 6.45 1.13
CA CYS A 113 4.04 6.31 -0.31
C CYS A 113 3.02 7.28 -0.90
N ASN A 114 3.49 8.49 -1.21
CA ASN A 114 2.66 9.54 -1.80
C ASN A 114 2.63 9.40 -3.33
N TRP A 115 1.43 9.31 -3.89
CA TRP A 115 1.17 9.17 -5.31
C TRP A 115 0.30 10.32 -5.80
N THR A 116 0.58 10.76 -7.02
CA THR A 116 -0.31 11.63 -7.79
C THR A 116 -0.92 10.82 -8.92
N ILE A 117 -2.22 10.92 -9.08
CA ILE A 117 -2.97 10.25 -10.15
C ILE A 117 -3.26 11.30 -11.22
N LYS A 118 -2.78 11.06 -12.43
CA LYS A 118 -2.92 11.97 -13.58
C LYS A 118 -3.51 11.22 -14.77
N ALA A 119 -3.95 11.97 -15.77
CA ALA A 119 -4.51 11.38 -16.99
C ALA A 119 -3.53 10.46 -17.74
N ASP A 120 -2.22 10.70 -17.62
CA ASP A 120 -1.15 9.95 -18.30
C ASP A 120 -0.55 8.82 -17.46
N GLY A 121 -0.69 8.85 -16.13
CA GLY A 121 -0.18 7.80 -15.26
C GLY A 121 -0.26 8.10 -13.77
N ALA A 122 0.25 7.14 -12.98
CA ALA A 122 0.49 7.31 -11.55
C ALA A 122 1.95 7.72 -11.32
N CYS A 123 2.18 8.78 -10.53
CA CYS A 123 3.54 9.23 -10.20
C CYS A 123 3.78 9.19 -8.69
N ARG A 124 4.79 8.41 -8.27
CA ARG A 124 5.25 8.35 -6.88
C ARG A 124 6.19 9.51 -6.59
N LEU A 125 5.90 10.24 -5.52
CA LEU A 125 6.72 11.32 -5.02
C LEU A 125 7.92 10.76 -4.23
N GLY A 126 9.02 11.51 -4.21
CA GLY A 126 10.25 11.15 -3.53
C GLY A 126 11.36 12.13 -3.91
N LYS A 127 12.64 11.78 -3.64
CA LYS A 127 13.80 12.62 -4.03
C LYS A 127 13.80 12.93 -5.54
N LYS A 128 13.38 11.96 -6.34
CA LYS A 128 13.08 12.11 -7.77
C LYS A 128 11.70 11.49 -8.00
N GLN A 129 10.80 12.24 -8.62
CA GLN A 129 9.49 11.73 -8.98
C GLN A 129 9.65 10.57 -9.98
N LYS A 130 8.93 9.48 -9.74
CA LYS A 130 8.91 8.33 -10.65
C LYS A 130 7.49 8.11 -11.15
N CYS A 131 7.29 8.23 -12.45
CA CYS A 131 5.99 8.06 -13.11
C CYS A 131 5.88 6.71 -13.80
N PHE A 132 4.66 6.16 -13.76
CA PHE A 132 4.29 4.89 -14.35
C PHE A 132 3.08 5.15 -15.25
N PRO A 133 3.29 5.19 -16.58
CA PRO A 133 2.20 5.37 -17.52
C PRO A 133 1.16 4.25 -17.40
N TRP A 134 -0.09 4.58 -17.71
CA TRP A 134 -1.11 3.55 -17.84
C TRP A 134 -0.75 2.54 -18.93
N LYS A 135 -1.05 1.26 -18.69
CA LYS A 135 -0.98 0.23 -19.73
C LYS A 135 -2.21 0.30 -20.65
#